data_AF-A0A285VT95-F1
#
_entry.id   AF-A0A285VT95-F1
#
_cell.length_a   1.000
_cell.length_b   1.000
_cell.length_c   1.000
_cell.angle_alpha   90.00
_cell.angle_beta   90.00
_cell.angle_gamma   90.00
#
_symmetry.space_group_name_H-M   'P 1'
#
loop_
_entity.id
_entity.type
_entity.pdbx_description
1 polymer ?
#
loop_
_entity_poly.entity_id
_entity_poly.type
_entity_poly.pdbx_seq_one_letter_code
_entity_poly.pdbx_strand_id
1 'polypeptide(L)'
;MSGRERSGEGARREVGLALRADRRRRGQSQRAYAAARGLSRAALARAEVDAGGVRLESLLWLLRGTGYELVVVPIDQDRPPTAWEPTDLEATTRSGSRFPPHREVRESRDGPTWWWYHEVLGNRGDHGDLQRPGWTAEGFTPPPGTRYGRKPRPRDDGDGATWPY
;
A
#
# COMPACT_ATOMS: atom_id res chain seq x y z
N MET A 1 1.12 -17.85 -22.53
CA MET A 1 0.15 -17.08 -21.72
C MET A 1 -0.61 -16.16 -22.65
N SER A 2 -1.91 -16.36 -22.77
CA SER A 2 -2.75 -15.74 -23.81
C SER A 2 -3.13 -14.30 -23.43
N GLY A 3 -3.22 -13.37 -24.40
CA GLY A 3 -3.57 -11.95 -24.15
C GLY A 3 -4.90 -11.73 -23.40
N ARG A 4 -5.77 -12.75 -23.41
CA ARG A 4 -7.04 -12.80 -22.68
C ARG A 4 -6.87 -12.91 -21.16
N GLU A 5 -5.84 -13.63 -20.69
CA GLU A 5 -5.52 -13.79 -19.25
C GLU A 5 -4.96 -12.49 -18.67
N ARG A 6 -4.04 -11.83 -19.42
CA ARG A 6 -3.47 -10.54 -19.02
C ARG A 6 -4.52 -9.44 -18.90
N SER A 7 -5.55 -9.47 -19.75
CA SER A 7 -6.65 -8.50 -19.73
C SER A 7 -7.56 -8.69 -18.51
N GLY A 8 -7.92 -9.93 -18.16
CA GLY A 8 -8.73 -10.20 -16.97
C GLY A 8 -8.02 -9.82 -15.66
N GLU A 9 -6.71 -10.08 -15.58
CA GLU A 9 -5.87 -9.71 -14.44
C GLU A 9 -5.74 -8.19 -14.26
N GLY A 10 -5.63 -7.44 -15.37
CA GLY A 10 -5.63 -5.98 -15.35
C GLY A 10 -6.89 -5.38 -14.70
N ALA A 11 -8.08 -5.85 -15.08
CA ALA A 11 -9.34 -5.30 -14.55
C ALA A 11 -9.52 -5.57 -13.05
N ARG A 12 -9.12 -6.76 -12.58
CA ARG A 12 -9.17 -7.11 -11.15
C ARG A 12 -8.23 -6.23 -10.33
N ARG A 13 -7.05 -5.95 -10.87
CA ARG A 13 -6.06 -5.05 -10.27
C ARG A 13 -6.57 -3.60 -10.22
N GLU A 14 -7.22 -3.11 -11.27
CA GLU A 14 -7.74 -1.73 -11.34
C GLU A 14 -8.78 -1.42 -10.26
N VAL A 15 -9.67 -2.35 -9.93
CA VAL A 15 -10.61 -2.18 -8.81
C VAL A 15 -9.86 -1.97 -7.50
N GLY A 16 -8.83 -2.78 -7.25
CA GLY A 16 -7.99 -2.64 -6.06
C GLY A 16 -7.26 -1.29 -6.00
N LEU A 17 -6.80 -0.80 -7.15
CA LEU A 17 -6.18 0.52 -7.30
C LEU A 17 -7.19 1.65 -7.01
N ALA A 18 -8.40 1.56 -7.54
CA ALA A 18 -9.47 2.54 -7.28
C ALA A 18 -9.79 2.68 -5.79
N LEU A 19 -9.94 1.56 -5.08
CA LEU A 19 -10.20 1.55 -3.64
C LEU A 19 -9.04 2.14 -2.84
N ARG A 20 -7.80 1.84 -3.23
CA ARG A 20 -6.62 2.41 -2.56
C ARG A 20 -6.46 3.90 -2.84
N ALA A 21 -6.75 4.35 -4.05
CA ALA A 21 -6.71 5.76 -4.43
C ALA A 21 -7.74 6.58 -3.62
N ASP A 22 -8.99 6.12 -3.52
CA ASP A 22 -9.99 6.77 -2.65
C ASP A 22 -9.58 6.76 -1.18
N ARG A 23 -9.03 5.64 -0.69
CA ARG A 23 -8.54 5.56 0.69
C ARG A 23 -7.39 6.52 0.98
N ARG A 24 -6.46 6.70 0.03
CA ARG A 24 -5.37 7.70 0.11
C ARG A 24 -5.94 9.11 0.14
N ARG A 25 -6.85 9.43 -0.79
CA ARG A 25 -7.51 10.75 -0.83
C ARG A 25 -8.20 11.11 0.49
N ARG A 26 -8.73 10.12 1.20
CA ARG A 26 -9.36 10.28 2.52
C ARG A 26 -8.37 10.24 3.70
N GLY A 27 -7.09 9.95 3.46
CA GLY A 27 -6.09 9.80 4.53
C GLY A 27 -6.36 8.63 5.48
N GLN A 28 -7.12 7.62 5.06
CA GLN A 28 -7.63 6.59 5.97
C GLN A 28 -6.75 5.33 6.02
N SER A 29 -6.59 4.79 7.23
CA SER A 29 -6.08 3.42 7.39
C SER A 29 -7.07 2.40 6.81
N GLN A 30 -6.60 1.19 6.49
CA GLN A 30 -7.47 0.13 5.96
C GLN A 30 -8.62 -0.19 6.92
N ARG A 31 -8.34 -0.20 8.23
CA ARG A 31 -9.34 -0.45 9.27
C ARG A 31 -10.38 0.68 9.32
N ALA A 32 -9.93 1.94 9.30
CA ALA A 32 -10.82 3.10 9.33
C ALA A 32 -11.71 3.15 8.09
N TYR A 33 -11.15 2.88 6.91
CA TYR A 33 -11.89 2.85 5.65
C TYR A 33 -12.91 1.71 5.59
N ALA A 34 -12.53 0.51 6.06
CA ALA A 34 -13.47 -0.60 6.18
C ALA A 34 -14.64 -0.26 7.10
N ALA A 35 -14.35 0.29 8.29
CA ALA A 35 -15.37 0.70 9.25
C ALA A 35 -16.29 1.80 8.70
N ALA A 36 -15.74 2.83 8.06
CA ALA A 36 -16.50 3.93 7.46
C ALA A 36 -17.45 3.45 6.35
N ARG A 37 -17.17 2.29 5.76
CA ARG A 37 -18.01 1.68 4.73
C ARG A 37 -18.93 0.60 5.28
N GLY A 38 -18.69 0.06 6.47
CA GLY A 38 -19.44 -1.09 6.99
C GLY A 38 -18.93 -2.43 6.44
N LEU A 39 -17.65 -2.51 6.07
CA LEU A 39 -16.98 -3.72 5.61
C LEU A 39 -16.15 -4.36 6.72
N SER A 40 -15.94 -5.67 6.61
CA SER A 40 -14.85 -6.31 7.35
C SER A 40 -13.48 -5.93 6.76
N ARG A 41 -12.46 -5.85 7.61
CA ARG A 41 -11.08 -5.59 7.17
C ARG A 41 -10.60 -6.63 6.14
N ALA A 42 -10.97 -7.89 6.34
CA ALA A 42 -10.59 -8.98 5.45
C ALA A 42 -11.26 -8.87 4.08
N ALA A 43 -12.53 -8.49 4.02
CA ALA A 43 -13.23 -8.27 2.76
C ALA A 43 -12.58 -7.13 1.95
N LEU A 44 -12.28 -6.02 2.61
CA LEU A 44 -11.56 -4.90 1.98
C LEU A 44 -10.16 -5.32 1.51
N ALA A 45 -9.38 -6.01 2.35
CA ALA A 45 -8.03 -6.45 2.01
C ALA A 45 -8.03 -7.39 0.80
N ARG A 46 -9.02 -8.30 0.71
CA ARG A 46 -9.18 -9.18 -0.45
C ARG A 46 -9.49 -8.39 -1.71
N ALA A 47 -10.46 -7.48 -1.65
CA ALA A 47 -10.83 -6.64 -2.79
C ALA A 47 -9.68 -5.72 -3.27
N GLU A 48 -8.82 -5.25 -2.37
CA GLU A 48 -7.63 -4.46 -2.73
C GLU A 48 -6.52 -5.28 -3.42
N VAL A 49 -6.46 -6.60 -3.19
CA VAL A 49 -5.43 -7.49 -3.75
C VAL A 49 -5.92 -8.15 -5.04
N ASP A 50 -7.10 -8.77 -4.99
CA ASP A 50 -7.73 -9.42 -6.12
C ASP A 50 -9.26 -9.31 -5.99
N ALA A 51 -9.85 -8.48 -6.85
CA ALA A 51 -11.28 -8.31 -6.95
C ALA A 51 -12.00 -9.49 -7.65
N GLY A 52 -11.27 -10.43 -8.26
CA GLY A 52 -11.84 -11.51 -9.07
C GLY A 52 -12.77 -12.47 -8.31
N GLY A 53 -12.58 -12.60 -6.99
CA GLY A 53 -13.45 -13.40 -6.11
C GLY A 53 -14.64 -12.63 -5.52
N VAL A 54 -14.81 -11.35 -5.86
CA VAL A 54 -15.85 -10.49 -5.29
C VAL A 54 -17.08 -10.47 -6.21
N ARG A 55 -18.27 -10.62 -5.65
CA ARG A 55 -19.52 -10.51 -6.42
C ARG A 55 -19.65 -9.13 -7.04
N LEU A 56 -20.18 -9.05 -8.27
CA LEU A 56 -20.37 -7.79 -9.00
C LEU A 56 -21.16 -6.76 -8.18
N GLU A 57 -22.25 -7.16 -7.53
CA GLU A 57 -23.03 -6.30 -6.63
C GLU A 57 -22.16 -5.67 -5.52
N SER A 58 -21.31 -6.48 -4.89
CA SER A 58 -20.38 -6.00 -3.87
C SER A 58 -19.32 -5.05 -4.45
N LEU A 59 -18.88 -5.28 -5.69
CA LEU A 59 -17.97 -4.36 -6.39
C LEU A 59 -18.61 -3.00 -6.66
N LEU A 60 -19.83 -2.98 -7.18
CA LEU A 60 -20.58 -1.75 -7.41
C LEU A 60 -20.79 -0.98 -6.12
N TRP A 61 -21.14 -1.69 -5.03
CA TRP A 61 -21.26 -1.09 -3.72
C TRP A 61 -19.92 -0.54 -3.21
N LEU A 62 -18.81 -1.25 -3.42
CA LEU A 62 -17.45 -0.82 -3.05
C LEU A 62 -17.00 0.43 -3.82
N LEU A 63 -17.39 0.56 -5.08
CA LEU A 63 -17.04 1.71 -5.92
C LEU A 63 -17.93 2.92 -5.65
N ARG A 64 -19.06 2.76 -4.96
CA ARG A 64 -19.97 3.88 -4.67
C ARG A 64 -19.25 4.99 -3.88
N GLY A 65 -19.24 6.20 -4.44
CA GLY A 65 -18.62 7.37 -3.81
C GLY A 65 -17.09 7.36 -3.77
N THR A 66 -16.41 6.48 -4.53
CA THR A 66 -14.96 6.55 -4.74
C THR A 66 -14.58 7.51 -5.87
N GLY A 67 -15.54 7.94 -6.70
CA GLY A 67 -15.28 8.68 -7.94
C GLY A 67 -14.86 7.78 -9.10
N TYR A 68 -14.91 6.46 -8.93
CA TYR A 68 -14.68 5.46 -9.97
C TYR A 68 -15.96 4.66 -10.20
N GLU A 69 -16.15 4.20 -11.43
CA GLU A 69 -17.27 3.34 -11.81
C GLU A 69 -16.78 2.13 -12.61
N LEU A 70 -17.62 1.11 -12.72
CA LEU A 70 -17.35 -0.05 -13.54
C LEU A 70 -17.98 0.15 -14.92
N VAL A 71 -17.17 0.00 -15.97
CA VAL A 71 -17.64 0.05 -17.36
C VAL A 71 -17.46 -1.31 -18.03
N VAL A 72 -18.43 -1.68 -18.88
CA VAL A 72 -18.36 -2.88 -19.72
C VAL A 72 -18.04 -2.42 -21.13
N VAL A 73 -16.94 -2.91 -21.68
CA VAL A 73 -16.48 -2.59 -23.04
C VAL A 73 -16.43 -3.87 -23.88
N PRO A 74 -16.66 -3.79 -25.21
CA PRO A 74 -16.41 -4.90 -26.13
C PRO A 74 -14.97 -5.42 -26.02
N ILE A 75 -14.76 -6.73 -26.19
CA ILE A 75 -13.45 -7.38 -26.00
C ILE A 75 -12.42 -6.91 -27.04
N ASP A 76 -12.89 -6.49 -28.20
CA ASP A 76 -12.14 -6.01 -29.36
C ASP A 76 -11.90 -4.50 -29.34
N GLN A 77 -12.45 -3.78 -28.35
CA GLN A 77 -12.17 -2.37 -28.15
C GLN A 77 -11.06 -2.19 -27.12
N ASP A 78 -10.20 -1.21 -27.39
CA ASP A 78 -9.21 -0.78 -26.42
C ASP A 78 -9.91 -0.29 -25.16
N ARG A 79 -9.36 -0.70 -24.02
CA ARG A 79 -9.82 -0.20 -22.74
C ARG A 79 -9.45 1.27 -22.63
N PRO A 80 -10.35 2.11 -22.09
CA PRO A 80 -9.98 3.48 -21.78
C PRO A 80 -8.75 3.46 -20.86
N PRO A 81 -7.71 4.26 -21.16
CA PRO A 81 -6.52 4.27 -20.33
C PRO A 81 -6.87 4.82 -18.96
N THR A 82 -6.69 4.01 -17.92
CA THR A 82 -6.79 4.48 -16.53
C THR A 82 -5.41 4.92 -16.08
N ALA A 83 -5.20 6.22 -15.95
CA ALA A 83 -3.93 6.77 -15.48
C ALA A 83 -3.81 6.58 -13.96
N TRP A 84 -2.98 5.62 -13.54
CA TRP A 84 -2.60 5.43 -12.15
C TRP A 84 -1.25 6.09 -11.88
N GLU A 85 -1.12 6.72 -10.71
CA GLU A 85 0.15 7.27 -10.28
C GLU A 85 1.23 6.17 -10.18
N PRO A 86 2.51 6.44 -10.46
CA PRO A 86 3.59 5.46 -10.28
C PRO A 86 3.62 4.86 -8.86
N THR A 87 3.26 5.67 -7.87
CA THR A 87 3.12 5.26 -6.47
C THR A 87 2.06 4.17 -6.26
N ASP A 88 1.04 4.10 -7.12
CA ASP A 88 0.00 3.07 -7.10
C ASP A 88 0.42 1.77 -7.80
N LEU A 89 1.29 1.90 -8.80
CA LEU A 89 1.71 0.79 -9.66
C LEU A 89 2.94 0.06 -9.13
N GLU A 90 3.92 0.81 -8.61
CA GLU A 90 5.30 0.33 -8.42
C GLU A 90 5.79 0.44 -6.98
N ALA A 91 5.26 1.39 -6.20
CA ALA A 91 5.81 1.68 -4.88
C ALA A 91 5.62 0.53 -3.89
N THR A 92 6.74 -0.09 -3.54
CA THR A 92 6.84 -1.20 -2.59
C THR A 92 7.91 -0.93 -1.55
N THR A 93 7.63 -1.39 -0.33
CA THR A 93 8.58 -1.42 0.78
C THR A 93 9.70 -2.43 0.48
N ARG A 94 10.78 -2.41 1.28
CA ARG A 94 11.88 -3.39 1.16
C ARG A 94 11.41 -4.84 1.16
N SER A 95 10.35 -5.17 1.88
CA SER A 95 9.80 -6.55 1.94
C SER A 95 8.86 -6.88 0.77
N GLY A 96 8.79 -6.05 -0.27
CA GLY A 96 7.89 -6.23 -1.42
C GLY A 96 6.42 -5.88 -1.14
N SER A 97 6.07 -5.49 0.08
CA SER A 97 4.71 -5.09 0.44
C SER A 97 4.42 -3.64 0.04
N ARG A 98 3.19 -3.30 -0.35
CA ARG A 98 2.82 -1.91 -0.67
C ARG A 98 2.88 -1.02 0.57
N PHE A 99 3.24 0.25 0.38
CA PHE A 99 3.19 1.24 1.45
C PHE A 99 1.76 1.44 1.98
N PRO A 100 1.60 1.77 3.27
CA PRO A 100 0.31 2.21 3.80
C PRO A 100 -0.13 3.48 3.06
N PRO A 101 -1.34 3.56 2.50
CA PRO A 101 -1.74 4.67 1.64
C PRO A 101 -2.06 5.97 2.37
N HIS A 102 -2.00 5.98 3.71
CA HIS A 102 -2.04 7.24 4.49
C HIS A 102 -0.65 7.85 4.66
N ARG A 103 0.41 7.18 4.21
CA ARG A 103 1.76 7.73 4.20
C ARG A 103 2.01 8.37 2.86
N GLU A 104 2.66 9.52 2.91
CA GLU A 104 3.29 10.10 1.73
C GLU A 104 4.47 9.21 1.33
N VAL A 105 4.53 8.87 0.05
CA VAL A 105 5.53 7.96 -0.52
C VAL A 105 6.19 8.67 -1.68
N ARG A 106 7.52 8.64 -1.70
CA ARG A 106 8.34 9.25 -2.75
C ARG A 106 9.38 8.27 -3.26
N GLU A 107 9.79 8.47 -4.50
CA GLU A 107 10.91 7.76 -5.09
C GLU A 107 12.20 8.11 -4.32
N SER A 108 13.08 7.13 -4.19
CA SER A 108 14.36 7.26 -3.50
C SER A 108 15.46 6.66 -4.35
N ARG A 109 16.04 7.49 -5.23
CA ARG A 109 17.07 7.06 -6.19
C ARG A 109 18.32 6.53 -5.50
N ASP A 110 18.74 7.19 -4.43
CA ASP A 110 19.94 6.86 -3.67
C ASP A 110 19.64 6.03 -2.41
N GLY A 111 18.38 5.62 -2.23
CA GLY A 111 17.92 4.92 -1.05
C GLY A 111 17.62 5.85 0.13
N PRO A 112 16.72 5.46 1.04
CA PRO A 112 16.32 6.28 2.17
C PRO A 112 17.40 6.36 3.25
N THR A 113 17.38 7.42 4.05
CA THR A 113 18.37 7.71 5.10
C THR A 113 18.43 6.59 6.14
N TRP A 114 17.29 6.04 6.56
CA TRP A 114 17.26 4.87 7.45
C TRP A 114 18.02 3.65 6.87
N TRP A 115 18.00 3.43 5.55
CA TRP A 115 18.67 2.29 4.92
C TRP A 115 20.19 2.45 5.00
N TRP A 116 20.69 3.66 4.72
CA TRP A 116 22.09 4.00 4.92
C TRP A 116 22.53 3.79 6.37
N TYR A 117 21.78 4.28 7.35
CA TYR A 117 22.17 4.17 8.76
C TYR A 117 22.07 2.75 9.31
N HIS A 118 21.01 2.01 9.01
CA HIS A 118 20.76 0.71 9.65
C HIS A 118 21.37 -0.47 8.90
N GLU A 119 21.48 -0.38 7.58
CA GLU A 119 21.90 -1.52 6.76
C GLU A 119 23.34 -1.35 6.30
N VAL A 120 23.68 -0.19 5.71
CA VAL A 120 25.03 0.06 5.19
C VAL A 120 26.03 0.36 6.31
N LEU A 121 25.71 1.34 7.16
CA LEU A 121 26.57 1.76 8.28
C LEU A 121 26.38 0.89 9.53
N GLY A 122 25.24 0.19 9.63
CA GLY A 122 24.87 -0.64 10.77
C GLY A 122 25.42 -2.07 10.74
N ASN A 123 26.23 -2.43 9.74
CA ASN A 123 26.91 -3.73 9.61
C ASN A 123 25.95 -4.95 9.58
N ARG A 124 24.75 -4.81 9.00
CA ARG A 124 23.74 -5.88 8.94
C ARG A 124 23.89 -6.88 7.78
N GLY A 125 24.91 -6.75 6.93
CA GLY A 125 25.24 -7.73 5.89
C GLY A 125 26.38 -7.31 4.99
N ASP A 126 26.89 -8.24 4.18
CA ASP A 126 27.82 -7.94 3.09
C ASP A 126 27.11 -7.02 2.07
N HIS A 127 27.77 -5.93 1.69
CA HIS A 127 27.19 -4.85 0.86
C HIS A 127 26.58 -5.31 -0.47
N GLY A 128 26.85 -6.54 -0.92
CA GLY A 128 26.28 -7.14 -2.14
C GLY A 128 24.83 -7.60 -2.04
N ASP A 129 24.31 -7.92 -0.85
CA ASP A 129 22.98 -8.53 -0.67
C ASP A 129 21.90 -7.54 -0.18
N LEU A 130 22.28 -6.31 0.14
CA LEU A 130 21.35 -5.30 0.65
C LEU A 130 20.57 -4.66 -0.49
N GLN A 131 19.40 -5.23 -0.80
CA GLN A 131 18.50 -4.66 -1.80
C GLN A 131 18.07 -3.24 -1.40
N ARG A 132 18.54 -2.27 -2.19
CA ARG A 132 18.24 -0.84 -2.00
C ARG A 132 16.76 -0.57 -2.31
N PRO A 133 15.99 0.03 -1.38
CA PRO A 133 14.61 0.43 -1.65
C PRO A 133 14.57 1.59 -2.66
N GLY A 134 13.84 1.43 -3.76
CA GLY A 134 13.60 2.52 -4.73
C GLY A 134 12.50 3.51 -4.31
N TRP A 135 11.79 3.23 -3.22
CA TRP A 135 10.68 4.03 -2.71
C TRP A 135 10.76 4.16 -1.19
N THR A 136 10.30 5.28 -0.64
CA THR A 136 10.31 5.53 0.80
C THR A 136 9.11 6.35 1.27
N ALA A 137 8.72 6.14 2.53
CA ALA A 137 7.79 6.98 3.26
C ALA A 137 8.48 7.84 4.34
N GLU A 138 9.81 7.92 4.29
CA GLU A 138 10.63 8.74 5.17
C GLU A 138 10.46 10.24 4.88
N GLY A 139 10.44 11.04 5.94
CA GLY A 139 10.14 12.48 5.86
C GLY A 139 8.65 12.80 5.92
N PHE A 140 7.77 11.79 5.91
CA PHE A 140 6.35 12.00 6.17
C PHE A 140 6.14 12.57 7.57
N THR A 141 5.41 13.67 7.67
CA THR A 141 5.01 14.25 8.95
C THR A 141 3.85 13.44 9.52
N PRO A 142 4.02 12.76 10.68
CA PRO A 142 2.93 12.04 11.33
C PRO A 142 1.74 12.98 11.61
N PRO A 143 0.49 12.56 11.35
CA PRO A 143 -0.67 13.31 11.79
C PRO A 143 -0.62 13.48 13.32
N PRO A 144 -1.08 14.62 13.87
CA PRO A 144 -1.10 14.86 15.32
C PRO A 144 -1.72 13.70 16.07
N GLY A 145 -1.05 13.20 17.11
CA GLY A 145 -1.51 12.05 17.90
C GLY A 145 -1.10 10.67 17.36
N THR A 146 -0.43 10.59 16.21
CA THR A 146 0.05 9.31 15.67
C THR A 146 1.36 8.89 16.31
N ARG A 147 1.32 7.82 17.12
CA ARG A 147 2.53 7.20 17.71
C ARG A 147 3.10 6.17 16.74
N TYR A 148 4.22 6.50 16.09
CA TYR A 148 4.99 5.55 15.30
C TYR A 148 6.22 5.06 16.09
N GLY A 149 6.52 3.76 16.00
CA GLY A 149 7.60 3.12 16.76
C GLY A 149 7.09 2.31 17.95
N ARG A 150 7.86 1.28 18.35
CA ARG A 150 7.65 0.63 19.65
C ARG A 150 7.96 1.64 20.75
N LYS A 151 7.29 1.58 21.90
CA LYS A 151 7.85 2.28 23.07
C LYS A 151 9.07 1.49 23.54
N PRO A 152 10.18 2.15 23.91
CA PRO A 152 11.18 1.49 24.72
C PRO A 152 10.47 0.96 25.98
N ARG A 153 10.61 -0.33 26.23
CA ARG A 153 10.03 -0.98 27.41
C ARG A 153 11.19 -1.31 28.33
N PRO A 154 11.13 -0.90 29.61
CA PRO A 154 12.03 -1.43 30.62
C PRO A 154 11.97 -2.96 30.56
N ARG A 155 13.13 -3.61 30.65
CA ARG A 155 13.20 -5.07 30.64
C ARG A 155 12.71 -5.62 31.97
N ASP A 156 13.05 -4.92 33.04
CA ASP A 156 12.63 -5.17 34.42
C ASP A 156 12.19 -3.87 35.13
N ASP A 157 11.51 -4.00 36.27
CA ASP A 157 11.11 -2.87 37.10
C ASP A 157 12.36 -2.19 37.71
N GLY A 158 12.61 -0.95 37.29
CA GLY A 158 13.78 -0.15 37.70
C GLY A 158 14.75 0.17 36.56
N ASP A 159 14.62 -0.49 35.41
CA ASP A 159 15.45 -0.22 34.24
C ASP A 159 15.03 1.05 33.49
N GLY A 160 16.03 1.76 32.96
CA GLY A 160 15.82 2.83 32.01
C GLY A 160 15.14 2.34 30.73
N ALA A 161 14.50 3.26 30.01
CA ALA A 161 13.75 2.95 28.79
C ALA A 161 14.69 2.37 27.71
N THR A 162 14.64 1.05 27.51
CA THR A 162 15.49 0.35 26.53
C THR A 162 14.70 0.01 25.25
N TRP A 163 15.32 0.23 24.09
CA TRP A 163 14.75 -0.15 22.81
C TRP A 163 14.95 -1.64 22.55
N PRO A 164 13.90 -2.41 22.15
CA PRO A 164 14.09 -3.78 21.72
C PRO A 164 14.83 -3.78 20.37
N TYR A 165 16.00 -4.41 20.33
CA TYR A 165 16.78 -4.66 19.11
C TYR A 165 15.98 -5.43 18.06
#